data_AF-A0A956QW82-F1
#
_entry.id   AF-A0A956QW82-F1
#
_cell.length_a   1.000
_cell.length_b   1.000
_cell.length_c   1.000
_cell.angle_alpha   90.00
_cell.angle_beta   90.00
_cell.angle_gamma   90.00
#
_symmetry.space_group_name_H-M   'P 1'
#
loop_
_entity.id
_entity.type
_entity.pdbx_description
1 polymer ?
#
loop_
_entity_poly.entity_id
_entity_poly.type
_entity_poly.pdbx_seq_one_letter_code
_entity_poly.pdbx_strand_id
1 'polypeptide(L)'
;VLRSGDTAARYGGEEFAVILPETSLLEAALIADRLCTRIRSSQVPGLGQITASLGASSYPKQARTPEELINNADKALYLAKNGGRDQARIYEEPETIDLPAELGTAELGPGQTSFAPDEARSQSHQ
;
A
#
# COMPACT_ATOMS: atom_id res chain seq x y z
N VAL A 1 13.10 18.26 -5.40
CA VAL A 1 12.19 17.66 -4.40
C VAL A 1 13.00 17.18 -3.23
N LEU A 2 14.03 16.37 -3.49
CA LEU A 2 14.97 15.95 -2.46
C LEU A 2 15.84 17.10 -1.97
N ARG A 3 16.15 17.11 -0.68
CA ARG A 3 17.06 18.05 0.00
C ARG A 3 18.46 17.45 0.14
N SER A 4 19.40 18.29 0.54
CA SER A 4 20.73 17.81 0.95
C SER A 4 20.59 16.88 2.17
N GLY A 5 21.17 15.69 2.10
CA GLY A 5 21.03 14.64 3.12
C GLY A 5 19.99 13.56 2.79
N ASP A 6 19.06 13.81 1.86
CA ASP A 6 18.20 12.76 1.33
C ASP A 6 19.01 11.86 0.40
N THR A 7 18.71 10.56 0.42
CA THR A 7 19.39 9.58 -0.44
C THR A 7 18.39 8.92 -1.37
N ALA A 8 18.60 9.03 -2.67
CA ALA A 8 17.90 8.23 -3.68
C ALA A 8 18.81 7.11 -4.15
N ALA A 9 18.31 5.88 -4.14
CA ALA A 9 19.06 4.69 -4.55
C ALA A 9 18.22 3.79 -5.44
N ARG A 10 18.88 3.09 -6.36
CA ARG A 10 18.28 1.94 -7.06
C ARG A 10 18.47 0.73 -6.17
N TYR A 11 17.37 0.19 -5.66
CA TYR A 11 17.37 -0.95 -4.75
C TYR A 11 17.47 -2.28 -5.50
N GLY A 12 16.78 -2.38 -6.64
CA GLY A 12 16.70 -3.58 -7.47
C GLY A 12 16.42 -3.23 -8.94
N GLY A 13 16.13 -4.24 -9.76
CA GLY A 13 15.95 -4.13 -11.22
C GLY A 13 15.21 -2.86 -11.65
N GLU A 14 13.96 -2.70 -11.24
CA GLU A 14 13.16 -1.49 -11.52
C GLU A 14 12.73 -0.77 -10.22
N GLU A 15 13.37 -1.10 -9.11
CA GLU A 15 12.97 -0.64 -7.78
C GLU A 15 13.90 0.47 -7.30
N PHE A 16 13.29 1.56 -6.84
CA PHE A 16 13.98 2.73 -6.31
C PHE A 16 13.51 3.00 -4.89
N ALA A 17 14.45 3.38 -4.04
CA ALA A 17 14.19 3.78 -2.66
C ALA A 17 14.66 5.22 -2.43
N VAL A 18 13.94 5.95 -1.59
CA VAL A 18 14.33 7.27 -1.11
C VAL A 18 14.36 7.23 0.41
N ILE A 19 15.52 7.51 1.00
CA ILE A 19 15.72 7.62 2.44
C ILE A 19 15.67 9.11 2.79
N LEU A 20 14.80 9.44 3.75
CA LEU A 20 14.51 10.80 4.19
C LEU A 20 14.83 10.92 5.69
N PRO A 21 16.10 11.16 6.08
CA PRO A 21 16.47 11.37 7.48
C PRO A 21 15.69 12.56 8.06
N GLU A 22 15.37 12.57 9.36
CA GLU A 22 14.72 13.72 10.02
C GLU A 22 13.47 14.21 9.28
N THR A 23 12.64 13.28 8.82
CA THR A 23 11.43 13.58 8.05
C THR A 23 10.26 12.83 8.69
N SER A 24 9.19 13.54 8.98
CA SER A 24 7.95 12.93 9.47
C SER A 24 7.26 12.14 8.36
N LEU A 25 6.38 11.21 8.73
CA LEU A 25 5.58 10.45 7.76
C LEU A 25 4.75 11.36 6.84
N LEU A 26 4.17 12.44 7.39
CA LEU A 26 3.38 13.39 6.61
C LEU A 26 4.24 14.13 5.58
N GLU A 27 5.42 14.59 5.96
CA GLU A 27 6.36 15.22 5.03
C GLU A 27 6.83 14.25 3.96
N ALA A 28 7.10 12.99 4.34
CA ALA A 28 7.45 11.94 3.39
C ALA A 28 6.32 11.68 2.38
N ALA A 29 5.06 11.69 2.83
CA ALA A 29 3.89 11.57 1.95
C ALA A 29 3.80 12.75 0.96
N LEU A 30 4.00 13.98 1.43
CA LEU A 30 4.02 15.17 0.58
C LEU A 30 5.17 15.14 -0.44
N ILE A 31 6.34 14.63 -0.05
CA ILE A 31 7.48 14.42 -0.94
C ILE A 31 7.13 13.37 -2.01
N ALA A 32 6.52 12.25 -1.61
CA ALA A 32 6.11 11.19 -2.52
C ALA A 32 5.08 11.66 -3.56
N ASP A 33 4.06 12.42 -3.15
CA ASP A 33 3.07 13.01 -4.07
C ASP A 33 3.70 13.99 -5.07
N ARG A 34 4.66 14.81 -4.60
CA ARG A 34 5.42 15.70 -5.48
C ARG A 34 6.28 14.93 -6.48
N LEU A 35 6.84 13.79 -6.08
CA LEU A 35 7.56 12.89 -6.98
C LEU A 35 6.62 12.29 -8.03
N CYS A 36 5.47 11.73 -7.65
CA CYS A 36 4.45 11.24 -8.59
C CYS A 36 4.09 12.31 -9.63
N THR A 37 3.77 13.52 -9.15
CA THR A 37 3.38 14.65 -10.01
C THR A 37 4.48 15.00 -11.00
N ARG A 38 5.73 15.13 -10.52
CA ARG A 38 6.88 15.44 -11.39
C ARG A 38 7.14 14.34 -12.41
N ILE A 39 7.10 13.07 -11.98
CA ILE A 39 7.33 11.92 -12.86
C ILE A 39 6.26 11.89 -13.96
N ARG A 40 4.97 12.02 -13.62
CA ARG A 40 3.92 12.04 -14.66
C ARG A 40 4.02 13.23 -15.61
N SER A 41 4.53 14.36 -15.15
CA SER A 41 4.72 15.55 -15.99
C SER A 41 6.00 15.49 -16.85
N SER A 42 6.87 14.50 -16.63
CA SER A 42 8.15 14.39 -17.32
C SER A 42 8.02 13.56 -18.60
N GLN A 43 8.66 14.01 -19.67
CA GLN A 43 8.99 13.16 -20.80
C GLN A 43 10.35 12.51 -20.58
N VAL A 44 10.39 11.19 -20.61
CA VAL A 44 11.63 10.42 -20.54
C VAL A 44 12.05 10.03 -21.95
N PRO A 45 13.23 10.45 -22.43
CA PRO A 45 13.72 10.07 -23.75
C PRO A 45 13.69 8.55 -23.95
N GLY A 46 13.06 8.10 -25.03
CA GLY A 46 12.92 6.68 -25.37
C GLY A 46 11.78 5.93 -24.65
N LEU A 47 11.22 6.47 -23.57
CA LEU A 47 10.10 5.87 -22.83
C LEU A 47 8.81 6.68 -22.91
N GLY A 48 8.88 7.95 -23.29
CA GLY A 48 7.73 8.85 -23.33
C GLY A 48 7.28 9.28 -21.93
N GLN A 49 5.98 9.39 -21.72
CA GLN A 49 5.41 9.74 -20.43
C GLN A 49 5.32 8.49 -19.56
N ILE A 50 5.86 8.57 -18.34
CA ILE A 50 5.82 7.48 -17.36
C ILE A 50 5.17 7.94 -16.08
N THR A 51 4.71 7.01 -15.25
CA THR A 51 4.16 7.27 -13.92
C THR A 51 4.89 6.44 -12.88
N ALA A 52 4.75 6.81 -11.61
CA ALA A 52 5.29 6.06 -10.49
C ALA A 52 4.22 5.90 -9.41
N SER A 53 4.22 4.73 -8.75
CA SER A 53 3.50 4.53 -7.49
C SER A 53 4.54 4.47 -6.39
N LEU A 54 4.26 5.08 -5.25
CA LEU A 54 5.18 5.12 -4.11
C LEU A 54 4.49 4.64 -2.84
N GLY A 55 5.24 3.94 -1.99
CA GLY A 55 4.86 3.61 -0.63
C GLY A 55 5.82 4.27 0.35
N ALA A 56 5.29 4.80 1.44
CA ALA A 56 6.09 5.45 2.48
C ALA A 56 5.79 4.87 3.87
N SER A 57 6.84 4.71 4.67
CA SER A 57 6.77 4.31 6.07
C SER A 57 7.74 5.15 6.89
N SER A 58 7.62 5.14 8.21
CA SER A 58 8.46 5.95 9.09
C SER A 58 9.01 5.16 10.29
N TYR A 59 10.25 5.47 10.65
CA TYR A 59 10.88 5.03 11.89
C TYR A 59 10.88 6.21 12.89
N PRO A 60 10.65 5.99 14.20
CA PRO A 60 10.35 4.70 14.85
C PRO A 60 8.85 4.37 14.92
N LYS A 61 7.97 5.24 14.38
CA LYS A 61 6.52 5.14 14.63
C LYS A 61 5.90 3.88 14.02
N GLN A 62 6.28 3.51 12.81
CA GLN A 62 5.65 2.43 12.05
C GLN A 62 6.57 1.24 11.80
N ALA A 63 7.80 1.31 12.31
CA ALA A 63 8.83 0.29 12.13
C ALA A 63 9.86 0.44 13.24
N ARG A 64 10.38 -0.69 13.71
CA ARG A 64 11.42 -0.77 14.73
C ARG A 64 12.77 -1.20 14.16
N THR A 65 12.78 -1.81 12.98
CA THR A 65 14.01 -2.20 12.27
C THR A 65 14.01 -1.67 10.82
N PRO A 66 15.18 -1.59 10.17
CA PRO A 66 15.27 -1.25 8.75
C PRO A 66 14.45 -2.19 7.86
N GLU A 67 14.42 -3.49 8.16
CA GLU A 67 13.65 -4.49 7.41
C GLU A 67 12.14 -4.22 7.55
N GLU A 68 11.65 -3.92 8.76
CA GLU A 68 10.26 -3.53 8.97
C GLU A 68 9.92 -2.25 8.22
N LEU A 69 10.83 -1.26 8.20
CA LEU A 69 10.63 0.01 7.51
C LEU A 69 10.42 -0.23 6.00
N ILE A 70 11.31 -1.01 5.39
CA ILE A 70 11.22 -1.37 3.96
C ILE A 70 9.94 -2.17 3.69
N ASN A 71 9.69 -3.24 4.45
CA ASN A 71 8.52 -4.09 4.28
C ASN A 71 7.21 -3.31 4.39
N ASN A 72 7.14 -2.33 5.29
CA ASN A 72 5.95 -1.51 5.47
C ASN A 72 5.78 -0.48 4.34
N ALA A 73 6.87 0.09 3.83
CA ALA A 73 6.83 0.91 2.62
C ALA A 73 6.37 0.08 1.41
N ASP A 74 6.83 -1.17 1.26
CA ASP A 74 6.42 -2.06 0.18
C ASP A 74 4.95 -2.44 0.26
N LYS A 75 4.41 -2.70 1.45
CA LYS A 75 2.96 -2.90 1.64
C LYS A 75 2.16 -1.69 1.18
N ALA A 76 2.60 -0.47 1.54
CA ALA A 76 1.97 0.76 1.09
C ALA A 76 2.06 0.93 -0.44
N LEU A 77 3.21 0.60 -1.04
CA LEU A 77 3.41 0.62 -2.49
C LEU A 77 2.50 -0.37 -3.20
N TYR A 78 2.32 -1.56 -2.64
CA TYR A 78 1.40 -2.56 -3.15
C TYR A 78 -0.04 -2.04 -3.16
N LEU A 79 -0.49 -1.38 -2.09
CA LEU A 79 -1.79 -0.72 -2.04
C LEU A 79 -1.92 0.41 -3.08
N ALA A 80 -0.87 1.20 -3.29
CA ALA A 80 -0.86 2.24 -4.34
C ALA A 80 -1.00 1.63 -5.75
N LYS A 81 -0.33 0.50 -6.02
CA LYS A 81 -0.43 -0.22 -7.29
C LYS A 81 -1.81 -0.82 -7.51
N ASN A 82 -2.42 -1.41 -6.49
CA ASN A 82 -3.75 -2.00 -6.56
C ASN A 82 -4.86 -0.95 -6.57
N GLY A 83 -4.62 0.22 -5.97
CA GLY A 83 -5.57 1.34 -5.93
C GLY A 83 -5.64 2.18 -7.20
N GLY A 84 -5.07 1.74 -8.32
CA GLY A 84 -5.09 2.46 -9.60
C GLY A 84 -3.74 2.99 -10.10
N ARG A 85 -2.64 2.74 -9.37
CA ARG A 85 -1.28 3.24 -9.68
C ARG A 85 -1.20 4.77 -9.68
N ASP A 86 -0.04 5.31 -10.05
CA ASP A 86 0.22 6.75 -10.20
C ASP A 86 -0.19 7.59 -8.98
N GLN A 87 0.08 7.06 -7.79
CA GLN A 87 -0.25 7.65 -6.50
C GLN A 87 0.77 7.26 -5.43
N ALA A 88 0.86 8.06 -4.38
CA ALA A 88 1.56 7.70 -3.16
C ALA A 88 0.58 7.17 -2.09
N ARG A 89 1.05 6.23 -1.27
CA ARG A 89 0.34 5.78 -0.07
C ARG A 89 1.32 5.74 1.11
N ILE A 90 0.82 6.04 2.29
CA ILE A 90 1.52 5.76 3.53
C ILE A 90 1.15 4.37 4.02
N TYR A 91 2.06 3.71 4.73
CA TYR A 91 1.72 2.53 5.48
C TYR A 91 0.73 2.92 6.57
N GLU A 92 -0.27 2.09 6.79
CA GLU A 92 -1.18 2.18 7.92
C GLU A 92 -0.94 0.92 8.76
N GLU A 93 -0.69 1.11 10.05
CA GLU A 93 -0.64 -0.04 10.96
C GLU A 93 -2.03 -0.66 10.98
N PRO A 94 -2.16 -1.99 10.77
CA PRO A 94 -3.44 -2.64 10.91
C PRO A 94 -3.96 -2.37 12.33
N GLU A 95 -5.17 -1.80 12.43
CA GLU A 95 -5.83 -1.64 13.71
C GLU A 95 -5.91 -3.01 14.39
N THR A 96 -5.14 -3.19 15.47
CA THR A 96 -5.34 -4.32 16.35
C THR A 96 -6.62 -4.05 17.11
N ILE A 97 -7.72 -4.65 16.65
CA ILE A 97 -8.93 -4.74 17.45
C ILE A 97 -8.57 -5.69 18.60
N ASP A 98 -8.38 -5.13 19.80
CA ASP A 98 -8.35 -5.90 21.04
C ASP A 98 -9.73 -6.51 21.25
N LEU A 99 -9.96 -7.66 20.60
CA LEU A 99 -11.12 -8.48 20.85
C LEU A 99 -11.03 -8.95 22.31
N PRO A 100 -12.06 -8.71 23.14
CA PRO A 100 -12.07 -9.27 24.49
C PRO A 100 -11.92 -10.79 24.38
N ALA A 101 -11.05 -11.35 25.23
CA ALA A 101 -10.65 -12.75 25.23
C ALA A 101 -11.80 -13.78 25.37
N GLU A 102 -13.03 -13.32 25.54
CA GLU A 102 -14.23 -14.15 25.70
C GLU A 102 -14.94 -14.52 24.38
N LEU A 103 -14.53 -13.97 23.23
CA LEU A 103 -14.99 -14.49 21.94
C LEU A 103 -14.12 -15.68 21.54
N GLY A 104 -14.44 -16.82 22.14
CA GLY A 104 -13.80 -18.11 21.89
C GLY A 104 -13.70 -18.44 20.41
N THR A 105 -12.62 -19.14 20.06
CA THR A 105 -12.36 -19.73 18.75
C THR A 105 -13.58 -20.56 18.31
N ALA A 106 -14.40 -20.01 17.42
CA ALA A 106 -15.27 -20.82 16.59
C ALA A 106 -14.39 -21.40 15.47
N GLU A 107 -13.86 -22.60 15.70
CA GLU A 107 -13.37 -23.41 14.60
C GLU A 107 -14.55 -23.73 13.67
N LEU A 108 -14.60 -23.04 12.52
CA LEU A 108 -15.38 -23.52 11.39
C LEU A 108 -14.66 -24.74 10.83
N GLY A 109 -15.07 -25.93 11.30
CA GLY A 109 -14.59 -27.21 10.79
C GLY A 109 -14.81 -27.34 9.28
N PRO A 110 -14.03 -28.17 8.58
CA PRO A 110 -14.13 -28.31 7.13
C PRO A 110 -15.40 -29.07 6.79
N GLY A 111 -16.41 -28.39 6.24
CA GLY A 111 -17.63 -29.07 5.82
C GLY A 111 -18.84 -28.19 5.55
N GLN A 112 -18.70 -27.10 4.78
CA GLN A 112 -19.86 -26.45 4.15
C GLN A 112 -19.52 -25.99 2.73
N THR A 113 -19.54 -26.93 1.79
CA THR A 113 -19.85 -26.63 0.39
C THR A 113 -21.27 -27.14 0.13
N SER A 114 -22.25 -26.23 0.15
CA SER A 114 -23.47 -26.39 -0.63
C SER A 114 -24.07 -25.02 -0.87
N PHE A 115 -23.58 -24.35 -1.92
CA PHE A 115 -24.33 -23.32 -2.60
C PHE A 115 -25.27 -24.03 -3.59
N ALA A 116 -26.56 -24.08 -3.29
CA ALA A 116 -27.60 -24.24 -4.30
C ALA A 116 -28.25 -22.86 -4.51
N PRO A 117 -28.23 -22.30 -5.73
CA PRO A 117 -28.82 -21.00 -6.00
C PRO A 117 -30.35 -21.10 -6.15
N ASP A 118 -31.03 -20.24 -5.40
CA ASP A 118 -32.21 -19.43 -5.74
C ASP A 118 -33.09 -19.88 -6.93
N GLU A 119 -34.19 -20.58 -6.64
CA GLU A 119 -35.37 -20.64 -7.51
C GLU A 119 -36.52 -19.82 -6.90
N ALA A 120 -36.51 -18.52 -7.19
CA ALA A 120 -37.70 -17.70 -7.19
C ALA A 120 -38.11 -17.40 -8.63
N ARG A 121 -39.14 -18.09 -9.16
CA ARG A 121 -40.12 -17.48 -10.08
C ARG A 121 -41.38 -18.33 -10.29
N SER A 122 -42.50 -17.62 -10.11
CA SER A 122 -43.81 -17.80 -10.74
C SER A 122 -44.85 -18.68 -10.06
N GLN A 123 -45.66 -18.00 -9.24
CA GLN A 123 -47.04 -18.34 -8.97
C GLN A 123 -47.88 -18.31 -10.27
N SER A 124 -48.67 -19.38 -10.45
CA SER A 124 -50.10 -19.38 -10.79
C SER A 124 -50.61 -18.38 -11.83
N HIS A 125 -50.94 -18.88 -13.04
CA HIS A 125 -52.15 -18.51 -13.77
C HIS A 125 -52.66 -19.72 -14.57
N GLN A 126 -53.97 -19.95 -14.42
CA GLN A 126 -54.86 -21.01 -14.96
C GLN A 126 -54.79 -22.38 -14.29
#